data_AF-A0A1I7CXI1-F1
#
_entry.id   AF-A0A1I7CXI1-F1
#
_cell.length_a   1.000
_cell.length_b   1.000
_cell.length_c   1.000
_cell.angle_alpha   90.00
_cell.angle_beta   90.00
_cell.angle_gamma   90.00
#
_symmetry.space_group_name_H-M   'P 1'
#
loop_
_entity.id
_entity.type
_entity.pdbx_description
1 polymer ?
#
loop_
_entity_poly.entity_id
_entity_poly.type
_entity_poly.pdbx_seq_one_letter_code
_entity_poly.pdbx_strand_id
1 'polypeptide(L)' 'MKTELQVDLSFEKILSIVKQLPRRQKVLLSRELEKELIDSKLTKLLKSFKANDLDDELLCKEIENVRQELYEGQGDQSHF' A
#
# COMPACT_ATOMS: atom_id res chain seq x y z
N MET A 1 45.05 -6.10 -11.31
CA MET A 1 44.61 -4.70 -11.14
C MET A 1 43.10 -4.66 -11.34
N LYS A 2 42.31 -4.52 -10.27
CA LYS A 2 40.86 -4.31 -10.38
C LYS A 2 40.63 -2.80 -10.43
N THR A 3 40.44 -2.26 -11.62
CA THR A 3 40.04 -0.87 -11.80
C THR A 3 38.58 -0.76 -11.38
N GLU A 4 38.34 -0.32 -10.14
CA GLU A 4 37.06 0.23 -9.70
C GLU A 4 36.81 1.50 -10.52
N LEU A 5 36.15 1.34 -11.66
CA LEU A 5 35.56 2.45 -12.40
C LEU A 5 34.46 3.04 -11.50
N GLN A 6 34.82 4.05 -10.72
CA GLN A 6 33.85 4.97 -10.11
C GLN A 6 33.17 5.74 -11.25
N VAL A 7 32.24 5.08 -11.93
CA VAL A 7 31.39 5.74 -12.90
C VAL A 7 30.36 6.50 -12.10
N ASP A 8 30.54 7.81 -12.01
CA ASP A 8 29.52 8.71 -11.49
C ASP A 8 28.31 8.61 -12.44
N LEU A 9 27.34 7.78 -12.06
CA LEU A 9 26.16 7.42 -12.84
C LEU A 9 25.01 8.32 -12.39
N SER A 10 24.93 9.50 -12.99
CA SER A 10 23.74 10.35 -12.83
C SER A 10 22.50 9.64 -13.38
N PHE A 11 21.33 10.00 -12.83
CA PHE A 11 20.05 9.46 -13.29
C PHE A 11 19.85 9.60 -14.81
N GLU A 12 20.25 10.74 -15.37
CA GLU A 12 20.16 10.99 -16.82
C GLU A 12 21.01 10.02 -17.64
N LYS A 13 22.19 9.65 -17.11
CA LYS A 13 23.10 8.70 -17.75
C LYS A 13 22.56 7.28 -17.67
N ILE A 14 21.96 6.90 -16.55
CA ILE A 14 21.25 5.62 -16.42
C ILE A 14 20.06 5.59 -17.39
N LEU A 15 19.27 6.67 -17.45
CA LEU A 15 18.11 6.76 -18.34
C LEU A 15 18.50 6.66 -19.81
N SER A 16 19.61 7.27 -20.22
CA SER A 16 20.09 7.19 -21.61
C SER A 16 20.52 5.77 -21.97
N ILE A 17 21.20 5.06 -21.06
CA ILE A 17 21.55 3.64 -21.23
C ILE A 17 20.29 2.79 -21.38
N VAL A 18 19.31 2.97 -20.49
CA VAL A 18 18.05 2.21 -20.53
C VAL A 18 17.28 2.47 -21.83
N LYS A 19 17.28 3.71 -22.34
CA LYS A 19 16.65 4.05 -23.63
C LYS A 19 17.31 3.35 -24.82
N GLN A 20 18.60 3.06 -24.76
CA GLN A 20 19.33 2.37 -25.82
C GLN A 20 19.17 0.84 -25.79
N LEU A 21 18.64 0.27 -24.70
CA LEU A 21 18.45 -1.19 -24.60
C LEU A 21 17.49 -1.74 -25.67
N PRO A 22 17.79 -2.92 -26.24
CA PRO A 22 16.86 -3.68 -27.06
C PRO A 22 15.53 -3.94 -26.33
N ARG A 23 14.43 -4.01 -27.09
CA ARG A 23 13.07 -4.18 -26.52
C ARG A 23 12.97 -5.34 -25.53
N ARG A 24 13.60 -6.48 -25.82
CA ARG A 24 13.61 -7.66 -24.94
C ARG A 24 14.29 -7.38 -23.58
N GLN A 25 15.37 -6.62 -23.59
CA GLN A 25 16.11 -6.27 -22.36
C GLN A 25 15.35 -5.21 -21.55
N LYS A 26 14.67 -4.26 -22.20
CA LYS A 26 13.76 -3.31 -21.53
C LYS A 26 12.64 -4.01 -20.76
N VAL A 27 12.04 -5.05 -21.36
CA VAL A 27 10.97 -5.83 -20.72
C VAL A 27 11.50 -6.64 -19.52
N LEU A 28 12.72 -7.16 -19.60
CA LEU A 28 13.35 -7.84 -18.46
C LEU A 28 13.65 -6.86 -17.33
N LEU A 29 14.22 -5.70 -17.66
CA LEU A 29 14.53 -4.66 -16.69
C LEU A 29 13.28 -4.11 -16.02
N SER A 30 12.20 -3.88 -16.76
CA SER A 30 10.94 -3.38 -16.19
C SER A 30 10.35 -4.36 -15.17
N ARG A 31 10.40 -5.67 -15.46
CA ARG A 31 9.92 -6.71 -14.53
C ARG A 31 10.73 -6.76 -13.25
N GLU A 32 12.04 -6.56 -13.32
CA GLU A 32 12.89 -6.59 -12.12
C GLU A 32 12.65 -5.36 -11.25
N LEU A 33 12.58 -4.16 -11.87
CA LEU A 33 12.23 -2.92 -11.17
C LEU A 33 10.80 -2.95 -10.59
N GLU A 34 9.88 -3.61 -11.27
CA GLU A 34 8.51 -3.81 -10.77
C GLU A 34 8.48 -4.65 -9.49
N LYS A 35 9.34 -5.67 -9.32
CA LYS A 35 9.38 -6.45 -8.07
C LYS A 35 9.76 -5.60 -6.87
N GLU A 36 10.80 -4.76 -7.00
CA GLU A 36 11.21 -3.82 -5.94
C GLU A 36 10.11 -2.80 -5.63
N LEU A 37 9.39 -2.35 -6.67
CA LEU A 37 8.25 -1.45 -6.51
C LEU A 37 7.01 -2.15 -5.92
N ILE A 38 6.78 -3.42 -6.19
CA ILE A 38 5.65 -4.21 -5.67
C ILE A 38 5.72 -4.24 -4.14
N ASP A 39 6.88 -4.45 -3.54
CA ASP A 39 7.03 -4.45 -2.08
C ASP A 39 6.68 -3.09 -1.48
N SER A 40 7.09 -1.99 -2.13
CA SER A 40 6.72 -0.64 -1.69
C SER A 40 5.22 -0.35 -1.83
N LYS A 41 4.60 -0.82 -2.93
CA LYS A 41 3.16 -0.66 -3.19
C LYS A 41 2.33 -1.52 -2.24
N LEU A 42 2.75 -2.76 -2.00
CA LEU A 42 2.14 -3.67 -1.03
C LEU A 42 2.28 -3.12 0.39
N THR A 43 3.45 -2.60 0.76
CA THR A 43 3.65 -1.92 2.05
C THR A 43 2.75 -0.70 2.18
N LYS A 44 2.62 0.11 1.13
CA LYS A 44 1.72 1.28 1.11
C LYS A 44 0.26 0.85 1.24
N LEU A 45 -0.13 -0.22 0.55
CA LEU A 45 -1.47 -0.80 0.59
C LEU A 45 -1.80 -1.40 1.98
N LEU A 46 -0.87 -2.16 2.56
CA LEU A 46 -0.99 -2.71 3.91
C LEU A 46 -1.05 -1.58 4.96
N LYS A 47 -0.30 -0.49 4.78
CA LYS A 47 -0.42 0.71 5.62
C LYS A 47 -1.77 1.42 5.46
N SER A 48 -2.37 1.43 4.26
CA SER A 48 -3.72 1.97 4.09
C SER A 48 -4.82 1.07 4.67
N PHE A 49 -4.57 -0.24 4.79
CA PHE A 49 -5.48 -1.19 5.45
C PHE A 49 -5.29 -1.27 6.96
N LYS A 50 -4.12 -0.87 7.49
CA LYS A 50 -3.99 -0.59 8.92
C LYS A 50 -4.90 0.60 9.22
N ALA A 51 -6.04 0.31 9.83
CA ALA A 51 -6.83 1.31 10.51
C ALA A 51 -5.89 2.06 11.46
N ASN A 52 -5.80 3.38 11.29
CA ASN A 52 -5.16 4.23 12.28
C ASN A 52 -6.10 4.20 13.49
N ASP A 53 -5.72 3.40 14.48
CA ASP A 53 -6.33 3.33 15.80
C ASP A 53 -7.78 2.81 15.83
N LEU A 54 -7.91 1.48 15.78
CA LEU A 54 -8.97 0.78 16.52
C LEU A 54 -8.67 0.99 18.01
N ASP A 55 -9.16 2.10 18.55
CA ASP A 55 -9.10 2.41 19.96
C ASP A 55 -10.34 1.83 20.69
N ASP A 56 -10.17 1.44 21.95
CA ASP A 56 -11.22 0.85 22.77
C ASP A 56 -12.42 1.79 22.94
N GLU A 57 -12.22 3.10 22.93
CA GLU A 57 -13.27 4.12 22.98
C GLU A 57 -14.10 4.12 21.69
N LEU A 58 -13.47 4.08 20.52
CA LEU A 58 -14.16 3.92 19.23
C LEU A 58 -14.96 2.62 19.18
N LEU A 59 -14.41 1.53 19.70
CA LEU A 59 -15.09 0.23 19.76
C LEU A 59 -16.29 0.26 20.73
N CYS A 60 -16.12 0.83 21.92
CA CYS A 60 -17.20 0.99 22.89
C CYS A 60 -18.35 1.84 22.33
N LYS A 61 -18.02 2.91 21.61
CA LYS A 61 -19.00 3.78 20.97
C LYS A 61 -19.82 3.03 19.92
N GLU A 62 -19.18 2.22 19.10
CA GLU A 62 -19.88 1.42 18.08
C GLU A 62 -20.80 0.38 18.71
N ILE A 63 -20.34 -0.31 19.77
CA ILE A 63 -21.17 -1.26 20.52
C ILE A 63 -22.42 -0.58 21.09
N GLU A 64 -22.26 0.64 21.63
CA GLU A 64 -23.39 1.38 22.21
C GLU A 64 -24.36 1.89 21.14
N ASN A 65 -23.86 2.34 19.99
CA ASN A 65 -24.70 2.69 18.84
C ASN A 65 -25.57 1.48 18.41
N VAL A 66 -24.96 0.30 18.24
CA VAL A 66 -25.68 -0.92 17.86
C VAL A 66 -26.71 -1.34 18.92
N ARG A 67 -26.39 -1.18 20.22
CA ARG A 67 -27.37 -1.43 21.30
C ARG A 67 -28.55 -0.49 21.21
N GLN A 68 -28.32 0.80 20.99
CA GLN A 68 -29.39 1.79 20.82
C GLN A 68 -30.29 1.44 19.64
N GLU A 69 -29.70 1.13 18.47
CA GLU A 69 -30.47 0.70 17.29
C GLU A 69 -31.33 -0.54 17.56
N LEU A 70 -30.81 -1.53 18.30
CA LEU A 70 -31.55 -2.72 18.68
C LEU A 70 -32.69 -2.42 19.66
N TYR A 71 -32.49 -1.55 20.65
CA TYR A 71 -33.54 -1.18 21.61
C TYR A 71 -34.60 -0.27 20.99
N GLU A 72 -34.21 0.67 20.14
CA GLU A 72 -35.14 1.50 19.36
C GLU A 72 -35.95 0.65 18.38
N GLY A 73 -35.33 -0.37 17.76
CA GLY A 73 -36.01 -1.33 16.90
C GLY A 73 -36.92 -2.33 17.64
N GLN A 74 -36.67 -2.60 18.93
CA GLN A 74 -37.50 -3.49 19.77
C GLN A 74 -38.63 -2.75 20.50
N GLY A 75 -38.46 -1.45 20.78
CA GLY A 75 -39.49 -0.62 21.44
C GLY A 75 -40.77 -0.43 20.61
N ASP A 76 -40.73 -0.71 19.30
CA ASP A 76 -41.89 -0.57 18.40
C ASP A 76 -42.76 -1.85 18.31
N GLN A 77 -42.39 -2.94 19.00
CA GLN A 77 -43.16 -4.20 19.01
C GLN A 77 -43.86 -4.52 20.34
N SER A 78 -43.79 -3.65 21.35
CA SER A 78 -44.48 -3.86 22.64
C SER A 78 -45.89 -3.23 22.72
N HIS A 79 -46.53 -2.95 21.59
CA HIS A 79 -47.94 -2.54 21.50
C HIS A 79 -48.77 -3.61 20.79
N PHE A 80 -48.94 -4.77 21.43
CA PHE A 80 -50.09 -5.67 21.24
C PHE A 80 -50.41 -6.38 22.55
#